data_AF-A0A934ME40-F1
#
_entry.id   AF-A0A934ME40-F1
#
_cell.length_a   1.000
_cell.length_b   1.000
_cell.length_c   1.000
_cell.angle_alpha   90.00
_cell.angle_beta   90.00
_cell.angle_gamma   90.00
#
_symmetry.space_group_name_H-M   'P 1'
#
loop_
_entity.id
_entity.type
_entity.pdbx_description
1 polymer ?
#
loop_
_entity_poly.entity_id
_entity_poly.type
_entity_poly.pdbx_seq_one_letter_code
_entity_poly.pdbx_strand_id
1 'polypeptide(L)'
;MFWKKKPPPETHEPVRSEPPAAPQPKTPTEKLNEAASTLAASLIAYSEAAYRASQPGPDAELQAAYDKVEAAHKLVTEGRIAYALGRCLPEHVKYWPSWIKQDDFENYVGFAATEIAATEEKEEDGSRNIKVKTIDFTFNDGHYRLILRDRGMSYAPDDPYRLGEVELFTEIERVAKLEIVEDISKEYSQWEFSEVRALKVGPWMQDLLDMATQIEVSRRRRMDEFQDERAREAARDIDLG
;
A
#
# COMPACT_ATOMS: atom_id res chain seq x y z
N MET A 1 -116.86 28.15 3.95
CA MET A 1 -116.10 27.04 3.35
C MET A 1 -114.60 27.29 3.55
N PHE A 2 -113.90 26.19 3.75
CA PHE A 2 -112.50 25.93 4.10
C PHE A 2 -111.37 26.77 3.48
N TRP A 3 -110.29 26.88 4.28
CA TRP A 3 -108.92 27.36 4.03
C TRP A 3 -108.27 26.97 2.68
N LYS A 4 -107.30 27.77 2.20
CA LYS A 4 -105.85 27.48 2.33
C LYS A 4 -104.92 28.55 1.73
N LYS A 5 -103.91 28.92 2.51
CA LYS A 5 -102.71 29.69 2.14
C LYS A 5 -101.89 28.93 1.10
N LYS A 6 -101.33 29.62 0.10
CA LYS A 6 -100.20 29.13 -0.71
C LYS A 6 -98.88 29.37 0.06
N PRO A 7 -97.99 28.38 0.19
CA PRO A 7 -96.64 28.60 0.70
C PRO A 7 -95.69 29.16 -0.40
N PRO A 8 -94.61 29.86 -0.02
CA PRO A 8 -93.62 30.48 -0.92
C PRO A 8 -92.37 29.55 -1.12
N PRO A 9 -91.35 29.97 -1.88
CA PRO A 9 -90.71 29.19 -2.95
C PRO A 9 -89.69 28.13 -2.48
N GLU A 10 -89.45 27.12 -3.31
CA GLU A 10 -88.36 26.15 -3.13
C GLU A 10 -87.01 26.80 -3.49
N THR A 11 -86.18 27.01 -2.47
CA THR A 11 -84.76 27.35 -2.57
C THR A 11 -83.94 26.09 -2.85
N HIS A 12 -83.19 26.08 -3.95
CA HIS A 12 -82.13 25.10 -4.20
C HIS A 12 -80.98 25.30 -3.19
N GLU A 13 -80.69 24.28 -2.38
CA GLU A 13 -79.50 24.22 -1.53
C GLU A 13 -78.24 23.92 -2.37
N PRO A 14 -77.11 24.62 -2.15
CA PRO A 14 -75.82 24.19 -2.67
C PRO A 14 -75.20 23.11 -1.77
N VAL A 15 -74.66 22.07 -2.41
CA VAL A 15 -73.87 21.00 -1.79
C VAL A 15 -72.68 21.60 -1.05
N ARG A 16 -72.64 21.37 0.26
CA ARG A 16 -71.60 21.83 1.18
C ARG A 16 -70.41 20.88 1.12
N SER A 17 -69.28 21.35 0.59
CA SER A 17 -67.98 20.68 0.69
C SER A 17 -67.53 20.61 2.15
N GLU A 18 -67.23 19.40 2.65
CA GLU A 18 -66.64 19.19 3.97
C GLU A 18 -65.26 19.85 4.07
N PRO A 19 -64.95 20.57 5.18
CA PRO A 19 -63.62 21.10 5.41
C PRO A 19 -62.61 19.96 5.65
N PRO A 20 -61.33 20.12 5.28
CA PRO A 20 -60.29 19.19 5.67
C PRO A 20 -60.24 19.08 7.20
N ALA A 21 -60.31 17.86 7.71
CA ALA A 21 -60.24 17.58 9.14
C ALA A 21 -59.00 18.27 9.74
N ALA A 22 -59.23 19.10 10.76
CA ALA A 22 -58.16 19.77 11.48
C ALA A 22 -57.18 18.72 12.04
N PRO A 23 -55.86 18.97 12.00
CA PRO A 23 -54.88 18.04 12.55
C PRO A 23 -55.21 17.76 14.01
N GLN A 24 -55.38 16.47 14.34
CA GLN A 24 -55.68 16.05 15.71
C GLN A 24 -54.59 16.58 16.66
N PRO A 25 -54.94 17.07 17.85
CA PRO A 25 -53.97 17.57 18.81
C PRO A 25 -53.04 16.42 19.22
N LYS A 26 -51.75 16.57 18.89
CA LYS A 26 -50.68 15.61 19.24
C LYS A 26 -50.82 15.17 20.70
N THR A 27 -50.80 13.87 20.92
CA THR A 27 -50.85 13.26 22.25
C THR A 27 -49.63 13.72 23.08
N PRO A 28 -49.72 13.71 24.42
CA PRO A 28 -48.59 14.07 25.29
C PRO A 28 -47.32 13.28 24.98
N THR A 29 -47.47 12.01 24.57
CA THR A 29 -46.38 11.11 24.18
C THR A 29 -45.74 11.51 22.85
N GLU A 30 -46.52 11.93 21.86
CA GLU A 30 -45.99 12.44 20.58
C GLU A 30 -45.23 13.75 20.77
N LYS A 31 -45.71 14.63 21.65
CA LYS A 31 -44.98 15.86 22.01
C LYS A 31 -43.66 15.58 22.72
N LEU A 32 -43.63 14.58 23.60
CA LEU A 32 -42.41 14.11 24.25
C LEU A 32 -41.41 13.52 23.25
N ASN A 33 -41.88 12.70 22.31
CA ASN A 33 -41.02 12.11 21.28
C ASN A 33 -40.47 13.16 20.30
N GLU A 34 -41.27 14.17 19.94
CA GLU A 34 -40.83 15.29 19.11
C GLU A 34 -39.82 16.19 19.83
N ALA A 35 -40.03 16.44 21.13
CA ALA A 35 -39.05 17.14 21.96
C ALA A 35 -37.75 16.35 22.11
N ALA A 36 -37.83 15.03 22.29
CA ALA A 36 -36.67 14.15 22.37
C ALA A 36 -35.89 14.09 21.05
N SER A 37 -36.57 14.02 19.89
CA SER A 37 -35.89 14.02 18.59
C SER A 37 -35.23 15.38 18.29
N THR A 38 -35.89 16.47 18.66
CA THR A 38 -35.33 17.83 18.52
C THR A 38 -34.09 18.00 19.40
N LEU A 39 -34.14 17.51 20.64
CA LEU A 39 -33.00 17.52 21.55
C LEU A 39 -31.86 16.65 21.01
N ALA A 40 -32.15 15.43 20.55
CA ALA A 40 -31.15 14.55 19.95
C ALA A 40 -30.47 15.19 18.73
N ALA A 41 -31.25 15.79 17.82
CA ALA A 41 -30.73 16.51 16.67
C ALA A 41 -29.84 17.70 17.09
N SER A 42 -30.23 18.44 18.14
CA SER A 42 -29.43 19.54 18.65
C SER A 42 -28.11 19.09 19.29
N LEU A 43 -28.11 17.95 19.99
CA LEU A 43 -26.90 17.36 20.58
C LEU A 43 -25.95 16.82 19.50
N ILE A 44 -26.48 16.22 18.43
CA ILE A 44 -25.69 15.80 17.27
C ILE A 44 -25.08 17.01 16.57
N ALA A 45 -25.87 18.06 16.30
CA ALA A 45 -25.36 19.27 15.67
C ALA A 45 -24.26 19.95 16.52
N TYR A 46 -24.44 19.96 17.84
CA TYR A 46 -23.43 20.47 18.77
C TYR A 46 -22.16 19.61 18.78
N SER A 47 -22.28 18.29 18.82
CA SER A 47 -21.12 17.39 18.83
C SER A 47 -20.32 17.48 17.52
N GLU A 48 -21.01 17.57 16.38
CA GLU A 48 -20.39 17.79 15.08
C GLU A 48 -19.69 19.15 14.98
N ALA A 49 -20.32 20.21 15.50
CA ALA A 49 -19.73 21.54 15.53
C ALA A 49 -18.49 21.59 16.44
N ALA A 50 -18.58 20.99 17.63
CA ALA A 50 -17.44 20.87 18.55
C ALA A 50 -16.31 20.05 17.94
N TYR A 51 -16.63 18.95 17.26
CA TYR A 51 -15.64 18.12 16.55
C TYR A 51 -14.95 18.91 15.43
N ARG A 52 -15.70 19.62 14.58
CA ARG A 52 -15.13 20.47 13.52
C ARG A 52 -14.30 21.62 14.09
N ALA A 53 -14.74 22.24 15.18
CA ALA A 53 -13.98 23.30 15.85
C ALA A 53 -12.71 22.77 16.54
N SER A 54 -12.69 21.49 16.93
CA SER A 54 -11.52 20.82 17.51
C SER A 54 -10.51 20.34 16.46
N GLN A 55 -10.93 20.24 15.20
CA GLN A 55 -10.00 19.91 14.12
C GLN A 55 -9.10 21.12 13.86
N PRO A 56 -7.77 20.94 13.82
CA PRO A 56 -6.88 22.01 13.37
C PRO A 56 -7.32 22.43 11.95
N GLY A 57 -7.25 23.73 11.67
CA GLY A 57 -7.55 24.25 10.33
C GLY A 57 -6.69 23.56 9.27
N PRO A 58 -7.11 23.58 7.98
CA PRO A 58 -6.37 22.91 6.91
C PRO A 58 -4.93 23.38 6.87
N ASP A 59 -4.01 22.47 7.18
CA ASP A 59 -2.58 22.71 7.18
C ASP A 59 -2.06 22.51 5.75
N ALA A 60 -1.84 23.64 5.07
CA ALA A 60 -1.36 23.65 3.69
C ALA A 60 0.04 23.00 3.54
N GLU A 61 0.88 23.06 4.59
CA GLU A 61 2.18 22.42 4.60
C GLU A 61 2.05 20.90 4.69
N LEU A 62 1.14 20.43 5.55
CA LEU A 62 0.83 19.01 5.67
C LEU A 62 0.21 18.45 4.39
N GLN A 63 -0.72 19.20 3.76
CA GLN A 63 -1.30 18.78 2.48
C GLN A 63 -0.23 18.69 1.38
N ALA A 64 0.65 19.69 1.27
CA ALA A 64 1.76 19.66 0.31
C ALA A 64 2.73 18.50 0.58
N ALA A 65 2.92 18.11 1.85
CA ALA A 65 3.70 16.94 2.22
C ALA A 65 3.02 15.64 1.76
N TYR A 66 1.70 15.50 1.97
CA TYR A 66 0.94 14.35 1.47
C TYR A 66 1.00 14.24 -0.06
N ASP A 67 0.76 15.34 -0.77
CA ASP A 67 0.81 15.37 -2.24
C ASP A 67 2.21 14.96 -2.76
N LYS A 68 3.27 15.40 -2.06
CA LYS A 68 4.66 15.02 -2.40
C LYS A 68 4.93 13.54 -2.16
N VAL A 69 4.46 12.97 -1.06
CA VAL A 69 4.60 11.53 -0.76
C VAL A 69 3.80 10.71 -1.77
N GLU A 70 2.58 11.12 -2.09
CA GLU A 70 1.74 10.44 -3.09
C GLU A 70 2.41 10.47 -4.48
N ALA A 71 2.95 11.62 -4.90
CA ALA A 71 3.69 11.74 -6.15
C ALA A 71 4.94 10.83 -6.17
N ALA A 72 5.68 10.75 -5.07
CA ALA A 72 6.83 9.87 -4.95
C ALA A 72 6.42 8.39 -5.00
N HIS A 73 5.35 8.02 -4.29
CA HIS A 73 4.79 6.67 -4.29
C HIS A 73 4.33 6.26 -5.70
N LYS A 74 3.62 7.15 -6.39
CA LYS A 74 3.20 6.95 -7.78
C LYS A 74 4.39 6.75 -8.70
N LEU A 75 5.41 7.61 -8.60
CA LEU A 75 6.62 7.51 -9.41
C LEU A 75 7.33 6.16 -9.21
N VAL A 76 7.52 5.72 -7.96
CA VAL A 76 8.24 4.46 -7.72
C VAL A 76 7.43 3.24 -8.14
N THR A 77 6.11 3.27 -7.98
CA THR A 77 5.23 2.16 -8.35
C THR A 77 5.04 2.06 -9.87
N GLU A 78 4.58 3.13 -10.52
CA GLU A 78 4.35 3.17 -11.97
C GLU A 78 5.65 3.08 -12.77
N GLY A 79 6.74 3.66 -12.26
CA GLY A 79 8.07 3.60 -12.87
C GLY A 79 8.81 2.28 -12.65
N ARG A 80 8.19 1.26 -12.04
CA ARG A 80 8.79 -0.05 -11.69
C ARG A 80 9.99 0.01 -10.74
N ILE A 81 10.33 1.17 -10.16
CA ILE A 81 11.41 1.31 -9.17
C ILE A 81 11.09 0.51 -7.90
N ALA A 82 9.83 0.52 -7.45
CA ALA A 82 9.35 -0.27 -6.34
C ALA A 82 9.57 -1.77 -6.56
N TYR A 83 9.37 -2.26 -7.78
CA TYR A 83 9.65 -3.65 -8.14
C TYR A 83 11.16 -3.92 -8.15
N ALA A 84 11.93 -3.07 -8.83
CA ALA A 84 13.37 -3.25 -8.97
C ALA A 84 14.11 -3.21 -7.62
N LEU A 85 13.84 -2.18 -6.81
CA LEU A 85 14.51 -1.95 -5.53
C LEU A 85 13.82 -2.64 -4.36
N GLY A 86 12.50 -2.87 -4.41
CA GLY A 86 11.78 -3.51 -3.32
C GLY A 86 11.78 -5.05 -3.37
N ARG A 87 11.98 -5.63 -4.56
CA ARG A 87 11.95 -7.07 -4.77
C ARG A 87 13.16 -7.58 -5.54
N CYS A 88 13.32 -7.18 -6.80
CA CYS A 88 14.26 -7.84 -7.72
C CYS A 88 15.72 -7.81 -7.20
N LEU A 89 16.22 -6.60 -6.90
CA LEU A 89 17.59 -6.40 -6.46
C LEU A 89 17.83 -6.95 -5.04
N PRO A 90 17.03 -6.65 -3.99
CA PRO A 90 17.22 -7.24 -2.66
C PRO A 90 17.18 -8.77 -2.68
N GLU A 91 16.21 -9.37 -3.38
CA GLU A 91 16.11 -10.83 -3.49
C GLU A 91 17.32 -11.45 -4.17
N HIS A 92 17.93 -10.73 -5.11
CA HIS A 92 19.11 -11.18 -5.81
C HIS A 92 20.39 -11.09 -4.97
N VAL A 93 20.56 -10.01 -4.20
CA VAL A 93 21.79 -9.74 -3.46
C VAL A 93 21.75 -10.18 -1.99
N LYS A 94 20.59 -10.58 -1.46
CA LYS A 94 20.43 -10.88 -0.02
C LYS A 94 21.38 -11.98 0.50
N TYR A 95 21.92 -12.84 -0.36
CA TYR A 95 22.86 -13.89 0.05
C TYR A 95 24.32 -13.62 -0.32
N TRP A 96 24.61 -12.52 -1.03
CA TRP A 96 25.97 -12.17 -1.46
C TRP A 96 27.00 -12.11 -0.32
N PRO A 97 26.71 -11.58 0.88
CA PRO A 97 27.67 -11.62 2.00
C PRO A 97 28.15 -13.03 2.37
N SER A 98 27.32 -14.05 2.10
CA SER A 98 27.68 -15.45 2.31
C SER A 98 28.32 -16.09 1.08
N TRP A 99 27.82 -15.77 -0.11
CA TRP A 99 28.25 -16.41 -1.36
C TRP A 99 29.54 -15.86 -1.95
N ILE A 100 29.91 -14.60 -1.65
CA ILE A 100 31.14 -13.96 -2.17
C ILE A 100 32.42 -14.69 -1.78
N LYS A 101 32.36 -15.57 -0.77
CA LYS A 101 33.47 -16.39 -0.30
C LYS A 101 33.66 -17.68 -1.11
N GLN A 102 32.77 -17.96 -2.06
CA GLN A 102 32.79 -19.16 -2.89
C GLN A 102 33.47 -18.86 -4.24
N ASP A 103 34.24 -19.83 -4.75
CA ASP A 103 35.02 -19.68 -5.99
C ASP A 103 34.13 -19.49 -7.23
N ASP A 104 32.87 -19.93 -7.17
CA ASP A 104 31.89 -19.85 -8.26
C ASP A 104 30.89 -18.69 -8.10
N PHE A 105 31.13 -17.74 -7.17
CA PHE A 105 30.25 -16.60 -6.89
C PHE A 105 29.81 -15.84 -8.15
N GLU A 106 30.75 -15.57 -9.07
CA GLU A 106 30.49 -14.83 -10.30
C GLU A 106 29.39 -15.48 -11.16
N ASN A 107 29.25 -16.81 -11.12
CA ASN A 107 28.20 -17.52 -11.87
C ASN A 107 26.79 -17.20 -11.35
N TYR A 108 26.66 -16.76 -10.09
CA TYR A 108 25.39 -16.42 -9.47
C TYR A 108 25.00 -14.95 -9.65
N VAL A 109 25.95 -14.08 -9.98
CA VAL A 109 25.70 -12.66 -10.27
C VAL A 109 24.85 -12.55 -11.54
N GLY A 110 23.70 -11.88 -11.42
CA GLY A 110 22.65 -11.85 -12.43
C GLY A 110 22.69 -10.63 -13.35
N PHE A 111 23.60 -9.70 -13.11
CA PHE A 111 23.77 -8.47 -13.86
C PHE A 111 25.26 -8.10 -13.90
N ALA A 112 25.66 -7.17 -14.77
CA ALA A 112 27.05 -6.80 -15.00
C ALA A 112 27.67 -5.96 -13.87
N ALA A 113 27.57 -6.44 -12.62
CA ALA A 113 28.21 -5.84 -11.47
C ALA A 113 29.71 -6.20 -11.42
N THR A 114 30.54 -5.21 -11.11
CA THR A 114 31.97 -5.39 -10.88
C THR A 114 32.36 -4.85 -9.50
N GLU A 115 33.58 -5.13 -9.04
CA GLU A 115 34.13 -4.61 -7.77
C GLU A 115 33.21 -4.87 -6.57
N ILE A 116 32.59 -6.05 -6.54
CA ILE A 116 31.59 -6.40 -5.55
C ILE A 116 32.26 -6.58 -4.18
N ALA A 117 31.72 -5.93 -3.16
CA ALA A 117 32.01 -6.18 -1.76
C ALA A 117 30.70 -6.34 -0.99
N ALA A 118 30.64 -7.30 -0.06
CA ALA A 118 29.42 -7.57 0.68
C ALA A 118 29.73 -7.93 2.14
N THR A 119 29.05 -7.29 3.08
CA THR A 119 29.17 -7.55 4.52
C THR A 119 27.81 -7.80 5.15
N GLU A 120 27.81 -8.52 6.27
CA GLU A 120 26.63 -8.72 7.11
C GLU A 120 27.01 -8.40 8.56
N GLU A 121 26.25 -7.49 9.16
CA GLU A 121 26.42 -7.03 10.53
C GLU A 121 25.10 -7.18 11.30
N LYS A 122 25.19 -7.18 12.62
CA LYS A 122 24.01 -7.16 13.50
C LYS A 122 24.00 -5.84 14.23
N GLU A 123 22.93 -5.07 14.04
CA GLU A 123 22.64 -3.88 14.82
C GLU A 123 21.65 -4.24 15.93
N GLU A 124 21.95 -3.81 17.16
CA GLU A 124 21.00 -3.88 18.27
C GLU A 124 20.21 -2.56 18.31
N ASP A 125 18.90 -2.64 18.08
CA ASP A 125 17.97 -1.52 18.25
C ASP A 125 16.96 -1.88 19.33
N GLY A 126 17.28 -1.52 20.58
CA GLY A 126 16.50 -1.90 21.76
C GLY A 126 16.46 -3.42 21.97
N SER A 127 15.30 -4.03 21.73
CA SER A 127 15.12 -5.50 21.82
C SER A 127 15.22 -6.22 20.46
N ARG A 128 15.51 -5.49 19.37
CA ARG A 128 15.59 -6.04 18.01
C ARG A 128 17.02 -6.36 17.63
N ASN A 129 17.21 -7.57 17.09
CA ASN A 129 18.39 -7.92 16.33
C ASN A 129 18.12 -7.60 14.86
N ILE A 130 18.61 -6.47 14.38
CA ILE A 130 18.49 -6.07 12.98
C ILE A 130 19.67 -6.66 12.23
N LYS A 131 19.42 -7.44 11.19
CA LYS A 131 20.49 -7.90 10.29
C LYS A 131 20.67 -6.85 9.20
N VAL A 132 21.85 -6.27 9.14
CA VAL A 132 22.21 -5.26 8.16
C VAL A 132 23.17 -5.86 7.17
N LYS A 133 22.78 -5.85 5.90
CA LYS A 133 23.63 -6.29 4.79
C LYS A 133 24.00 -5.09 3.98
N THR A 134 25.30 -4.88 3.80
CA THR A 134 25.84 -3.80 2.97
C THR A 134 26.48 -4.43 1.76
N ILE A 135 26.05 -4.02 0.57
CA ILE A 135 26.54 -4.53 -0.71
C ILE A 135 27.01 -3.32 -1.52
N ASP A 136 28.31 -3.25 -1.77
CA ASP A 136 28.95 -2.27 -2.64
C ASP A 136 29.27 -2.93 -3.98
N PHE A 137 29.01 -2.24 -5.08
CA PHE A 137 29.32 -2.72 -6.42
C PHE A 137 29.38 -1.56 -7.42
N THR A 138 30.05 -1.80 -8.54
CA THR A 138 30.14 -0.87 -9.67
C THR A 138 29.27 -1.38 -10.82
N PHE A 139 28.54 -0.48 -11.48
CA PHE A 139 27.69 -0.77 -12.65
C PHE A 139 27.61 0.45 -13.55
N ASN A 140 27.78 0.29 -14.87
CA ASN A 140 27.81 1.41 -15.83
C ASN A 140 28.71 2.59 -15.38
N ASP A 141 29.91 2.29 -14.89
CA ASP A 141 30.87 3.26 -14.33
C ASP A 141 30.41 4.04 -13.07
N GLY A 142 29.25 3.72 -12.51
CA GLY A 142 28.75 4.27 -11.25
C GLY A 142 29.01 3.35 -10.06
N HIS A 143 29.41 3.91 -8.91
CA HIS A 143 29.51 3.17 -7.66
C HIS A 143 28.19 3.21 -6.88
N TYR A 144 27.68 2.04 -6.53
CA TYR A 144 26.44 1.87 -5.78
C TYR A 144 26.69 1.15 -4.47
N ARG A 145 25.95 1.57 -3.45
CA ARG A 145 25.81 0.83 -2.20
C ARG A 145 24.35 0.55 -1.93
N LEU A 146 24.03 -0.73 -1.79
CA LEU A 146 22.74 -1.20 -1.30
C LEU A 146 22.87 -1.59 0.17
N ILE A 147 22.00 -1.05 1.02
CA ILE A 147 21.88 -1.48 2.41
C ILE A 147 20.52 -2.12 2.60
N LEU A 148 20.50 -3.40 2.95
CA LEU A 148 19.30 -4.15 3.28
C LEU A 148 19.25 -4.38 4.80
N ARG A 149 18.29 -3.75 5.47
CA ARG A 149 18.03 -3.94 6.90
C ARG A 149 16.83 -4.84 7.08
N ASP A 150 17.06 -6.02 7.60
CA ASP A 150 16.01 -6.95 8.02
C ASP A 150 15.69 -6.71 9.50
N ARG A 151 14.51 -6.15 9.76
CA ARG A 151 14.04 -5.81 11.12
C ARG A 151 13.38 -7.00 11.83
N GLY A 152 13.29 -8.16 11.17
CA GLY A 152 12.66 -9.36 11.70
C GLY A 152 11.14 -9.35 11.61
N MET A 153 10.51 -10.22 12.40
CA MET A 153 9.06 -10.43 12.40
C MET A 153 8.30 -9.24 12.99
N SER A 154 7.08 -9.04 12.50
CA SER A 154 6.08 -8.20 13.14
C SER A 154 5.79 -8.68 14.57
N TYR A 155 5.48 -7.73 15.45
CA TYR A 155 5.11 -8.00 16.84
C TYR A 155 3.59 -8.15 17.01
N ALA A 156 2.81 -7.90 15.95
CA ALA A 156 1.38 -8.08 16.00
C ALA A 156 1.06 -9.59 16.16
N PRO A 157 0.14 -9.96 17.07
CA PRO A 157 -0.26 -11.36 17.24
C PRO A 157 -0.75 -11.94 15.92
N ASP A 158 -0.30 -13.17 15.60
CA ASP A 158 -0.65 -13.91 14.38
C ASP A 158 -0.29 -13.21 13.07
N ASP A 159 0.62 -12.23 13.10
CA ASP A 159 1.00 -11.48 11.91
C ASP A 159 2.17 -12.15 11.17
N PRO A 160 1.96 -12.70 9.95
CA PRO A 160 2.98 -13.42 9.21
C PRO A 160 3.92 -12.48 8.44
N TYR A 161 3.98 -11.19 8.76
CA TYR A 161 4.85 -10.26 8.07
C TYR A 161 6.21 -10.12 8.74
N ARG A 162 7.24 -10.16 7.91
CA ARG A 162 8.59 -9.72 8.23
C ARG A 162 8.82 -8.35 7.63
N LEU A 163 9.42 -7.45 8.41
CA LEU A 163 9.62 -6.06 8.01
C LEU A 163 11.08 -5.82 7.64
N GLY A 164 11.30 -5.04 6.61
CA GLY A 164 12.62 -4.68 6.16
C GLY A 164 12.68 -3.26 5.59
N GLU A 165 13.89 -2.84 5.32
CA GLU A 165 14.17 -1.56 4.67
C GLU A 165 15.32 -1.76 3.69
N VAL A 166 15.22 -1.10 2.55
CA VAL A 166 16.27 -1.06 1.54
C VAL A 166 16.65 0.40 1.30
N GLU A 167 17.95 0.67 1.36
CA GLU A 167 18.53 1.96 1.01
C GLU A 167 19.48 1.79 -0.17
N LEU A 168 19.39 2.72 -1.12
CA LEU A 168 20.31 2.80 -2.25
C LEU A 168 21.07 4.12 -2.18
N PHE A 169 22.39 4.01 -2.33
CA PHE A 169 23.32 5.12 -2.39
C PHE A 169 24.04 5.11 -3.73
N THR A 170 24.28 6.30 -4.28
CA THR A 170 25.21 6.54 -5.39
C THR A 170 26.40 7.29 -4.81
N GLU A 171 27.60 6.72 -4.94
CA GLU A 171 28.81 7.23 -4.28
C GLU A 171 28.61 7.36 -2.75
N ILE A 172 28.29 8.57 -2.27
CA ILE A 172 28.05 8.90 -0.86
C ILE A 172 26.64 9.41 -0.58
N GLU A 173 25.81 9.61 -1.61
CA GLU A 173 24.49 10.22 -1.46
C GLU A 173 23.39 9.15 -1.44
N ARG A 174 22.55 9.18 -0.39
CA ARG A 174 21.34 8.33 -0.35
C ARG A 174 20.32 8.86 -1.37
N VAL A 175 20.03 8.04 -2.37
CA VAL A 175 19.09 8.38 -3.44
C VAL A 175 17.71 7.75 -3.25
N ALA A 176 17.63 6.62 -2.54
CA ALA A 176 16.36 5.99 -2.22
C ALA A 176 16.38 5.30 -0.85
N LYS A 177 15.23 5.28 -0.19
CA LYS A 177 14.94 4.48 1.00
C LYS A 177 13.50 3.99 0.90
N LEU A 178 13.31 2.67 0.80
CA LEU A 178 12.01 2.03 0.75
C LEU A 178 11.84 1.10 1.94
N GLU A 179 10.63 1.04 2.47
CA GLU A 179 10.22 -0.05 3.35
C GLU A 179 9.73 -1.21 2.48
N ILE A 180 10.13 -2.40 2.91
CA ILE A 180 9.79 -3.66 2.26
C ILE A 180 9.18 -4.61 3.28
N VAL A 181 8.30 -5.48 2.81
CA VAL A 181 7.60 -6.47 3.62
C VAL A 181 7.70 -7.83 2.96
N GLU A 182 7.83 -8.88 3.76
CA GLU A 182 7.80 -10.26 3.29
C GLU A 182 6.69 -10.99 4.06
N ASP A 183 5.73 -11.56 3.32
CA ASP A 183 4.69 -12.42 3.89
C ASP A 183 5.19 -13.86 3.98
N ILE A 184 5.62 -14.28 5.17
CA ILE A 184 6.22 -15.59 5.39
C ILE A 184 5.19 -16.74 5.37
N SER A 185 3.88 -16.42 5.30
CA SER A 185 2.85 -17.45 5.12
C SER A 185 2.83 -18.03 3.70
N LYS A 186 3.46 -17.36 2.74
CA LYS A 186 3.55 -17.78 1.34
C LYS A 186 4.75 -18.72 1.13
N GLU A 187 4.54 -19.81 0.38
CA GLU A 187 5.57 -20.84 0.10
C GLU A 187 6.81 -20.29 -0.63
N TYR A 188 6.64 -19.23 -1.41
CA TYR A 188 7.71 -18.51 -2.10
C TYR A 188 7.73 -17.04 -1.67
N SER A 189 7.76 -16.80 -0.36
CA SER A 189 7.83 -15.46 0.22
C SER A 189 9.05 -14.71 -0.34
N GLN A 190 8.83 -13.46 -0.71
CA GLN A 190 9.83 -12.55 -1.22
C GLN A 190 9.56 -11.16 -0.64
N TRP A 191 10.60 -10.35 -0.57
CA TRP A 191 10.43 -8.94 -0.27
C TRP A 191 9.57 -8.25 -1.33
N GLU A 192 8.62 -7.45 -0.86
CA GLU A 192 7.75 -6.62 -1.68
C GLU A 192 7.80 -5.19 -1.15
N PHE A 193 7.64 -4.21 -2.04
CA PHE A 193 7.58 -2.81 -1.67
C PHE A 193 6.35 -2.51 -0.81
N SER A 194 6.55 -1.74 0.26
CA SER A 194 5.49 -1.26 1.16
C SER A 194 5.35 0.27 1.10
N GLU A 195 6.43 1.01 1.37
CA GLU A 195 6.37 2.47 1.49
C GLU A 195 7.66 3.15 1.00
N VAL A 196 7.55 4.38 0.49
CA VAL A 196 8.71 5.23 0.15
C VAL A 196 9.02 6.18 1.30
N ARG A 197 10.24 6.12 1.85
CA ARG A 197 10.69 6.99 2.95
C ARG A 197 11.64 8.09 2.49
N ALA A 198 12.38 7.88 1.41
CA ALA A 198 13.20 8.89 0.77
C ALA A 198 13.37 8.60 -0.72
N LEU A 199 13.37 9.64 -1.54
CA LEU A 199 13.60 9.53 -2.98
C LEU A 199 14.24 10.80 -3.54
N LYS A 200 15.31 10.63 -4.31
CA LYS A 200 15.93 11.66 -5.14
C LYS A 200 15.93 11.18 -6.58
N VAL A 201 15.24 11.90 -7.46
CA VAL A 201 15.19 11.57 -8.88
C VAL A 201 16.56 11.80 -9.50
N GLY A 202 17.05 10.83 -10.29
CA GLY A 202 18.34 10.93 -10.95
C GLY A 202 18.64 9.78 -11.91
N PRO A 203 19.79 9.81 -12.60
CA PRO A 203 20.18 8.81 -13.60
C PRO A 203 20.19 7.37 -13.10
N TRP A 204 20.52 7.18 -11.81
CA TRP A 204 20.53 5.88 -11.13
C TRP A 204 19.24 5.07 -11.30
N MET A 205 18.10 5.75 -11.51
CA MET A 205 16.81 5.08 -11.72
C MET A 205 16.83 4.22 -12.99
N GLN A 206 17.48 4.69 -14.05
CA GLN A 206 17.63 3.93 -15.28
C GLN A 206 18.56 2.73 -15.06
N ASP A 207 19.71 2.95 -14.43
CA ASP A 207 20.65 1.86 -14.12
C ASP A 207 19.99 0.77 -13.27
N LEU A 208 19.19 1.15 -12.28
CA LEU A 208 18.45 0.22 -11.44
C LEU A 208 17.46 -0.64 -12.27
N LEU A 209 16.78 -0.05 -13.26
CA LEU A 209 15.89 -0.79 -14.15
C LEU A 209 16.66 -1.73 -15.08
N ASP A 210 17.83 -1.31 -15.55
CA ASP A 210 18.72 -2.14 -16.37
C ASP A 210 19.27 -3.33 -15.55
N MET A 211 19.70 -3.11 -14.30
CA MET A 211 20.09 -4.17 -13.36
C MET A 211 18.94 -5.17 -13.16
N ALA A 212 17.73 -4.69 -12.87
CA ALA A 212 16.57 -5.54 -12.65
C ALA A 212 16.24 -6.39 -13.90
N THR A 213 16.33 -5.79 -15.09
CA THR A 213 16.11 -6.49 -16.36
C THR A 213 17.15 -7.58 -16.59
N GLN A 214 18.44 -7.30 -16.35
CA GLN A 214 19.50 -8.30 -16.47
C GLN A 214 19.28 -9.47 -15.49
N ILE A 215 18.89 -9.18 -14.24
CA ILE A 215 18.58 -10.21 -13.23
C ILE A 215 17.43 -11.11 -13.70
N GLU A 216 16.34 -10.54 -14.22
CA GLU A 216 15.20 -11.29 -14.73
C GLU A 216 15.61 -12.21 -15.90
N VAL A 217 16.35 -11.68 -16.87
CA VAL A 217 16.86 -12.44 -18.03
C VAL A 217 17.77 -13.58 -17.57
N SER A 218 18.69 -13.31 -16.63
CA SER A 218 19.59 -14.31 -16.07
C SER A 218 18.83 -15.43 -15.35
N ARG A 219 17.83 -15.09 -14.52
CA ARG A 219 16.98 -16.07 -13.84
C ARG A 219 16.21 -16.94 -14.83
N ARG A 220 15.62 -16.33 -15.86
CA ARG A 220 14.86 -17.07 -16.89
C ARG A 220 15.75 -18.04 -17.64
N ARG A 221 16.93 -17.58 -18.08
CA ARG A 221 17.91 -18.42 -18.77
C ARG A 221 18.34 -19.63 -17.93
N ARG A 222 18.65 -19.44 -16.65
CA ARG A 222 19.00 -20.55 -15.75
C ARG A 222 17.86 -21.55 -15.59
N MET A 223 16.61 -21.07 -15.53
CA MET A 223 15.44 -21.94 -15.42
C MET A 223 15.21 -22.75 -16.71
N ASP A 224 15.36 -22.11 -17.88
CA ASP A 224 15.23 -22.77 -19.17
C ASP A 224 16.35 -23.84 -19.35
N GLU A 225 17.60 -23.50 -19.00
CA GLU A 225 18.73 -24.44 -19.03
C GLU A 225 18.50 -25.65 -18.10
N PHE A 226 17.94 -25.44 -16.91
CA PHE A 226 17.59 -26.52 -15.98
C PHE A 226 16.47 -27.43 -16.51
N GLN A 227 15.42 -26.85 -17.11
CA GLN A 227 14.33 -27.62 -17.71
C GLN A 227 14.80 -28.42 -18.91
N ASP A 228 15.63 -27.82 -19.77
CA ASP A 228 16.23 -28.46 -20.92
C ASP A 228 17.11 -29.65 -20.51
N GLU A 229 17.97 -29.49 -19.51
CA GLU A 229 18.84 -30.58 -19.06
C GLU A 229 18.02 -31.72 -18.46
N ARG A 230 16.99 -31.40 -17.67
CA ARG A 230 16.05 -32.40 -17.14
C ARG A 230 15.29 -33.13 -18.25
N ALA A 231 14.90 -32.43 -19.31
CA ALA A 231 14.25 -33.04 -20.46
C ALA A 231 15.21 -33.95 -21.24
N ARG A 232 16.48 -33.55 -21.42
CA ARG A 232 17.52 -34.38 -22.05
C ARG A 232 17.81 -35.64 -21.22
N GLU A 233 17.90 -35.50 -19.91
CA GLU A 233 18.09 -36.63 -18.99
C GLU A 233 16.91 -37.61 -19.08
N ALA A 234 15.68 -37.12 -18.97
CA ALA A 234 14.48 -37.95 -19.13
C ALA A 234 14.43 -38.63 -20.51
N ALA A 235 14.81 -37.93 -21.58
CA ALA A 235 14.84 -38.51 -22.93
C ALA A 235 15.92 -39.60 -23.10
N ARG A 236 17.02 -39.56 -22.32
CA ARG A 236 18.03 -40.63 -22.32
C ARG A 236 17.52 -41.90 -21.61
N ASP A 237 16.68 -41.74 -20.61
CA ASP A 237 16.19 -42.85 -19.77
C ASP A 237 14.87 -43.46 -20.27
N ILE A 238 14.11 -42.73 -21.08
CA ILE A 238 12.85 -43.19 -21.66
C ILE A 238 13.13 -43.96 -22.97
N ASP A 239 12.99 -45.28 -22.92
CA ASP A 239 12.93 -46.15 -24.10
C ASP A 239 11.47 -46.40 -24.47
N LEU A 240 11.08 -46.00 -25.69
CA LEU A 240 9.72 -46.18 -26.23
C LEU A 240 9.60 -47.38 -27.18
N GLY A 241 10.63 -48.23 -27.26
CA GLY A 241 10.64 -49.45 -28.08
C GLY A 241 11.51 -49.38 -29.33
#